data_AF-A0A1W9N638-F1
#
_entry.id   AF-A0A1W9N638-F1
#
_cell.length_a   1.000
_cell.length_b   1.000
_cell.length_c   1.000
_cell.angle_alpha   90.00
_cell.angle_beta   90.00
_cell.angle_gamma   90.00
#
_symmetry.space_group_name_H-M   'P 1'
#
loop_
_entity.id
_entity.type
_entity.pdbx_description
1 polymer ?
#
loop_
_entity_poly.entity_id
_entity_poly.type
_entity_poly.pdbx_seq_one_letter_code
_entity_poly.pdbx_strand_id
1 'polypeptide(L)'
;MYDKNVVNIMGKAVERIEYKGHPVLTFRMVDELHERPEGTARKSFHRNKAQLVENEDYFDVSYKEWSEILNTRLENRQRGGCHRSIIFLTQTGYLLLTKIYRSSSERILEICNKYFNDESLNFILRNAPETEFGKILIESLEGLATVRTQINIDKYRADFLLAEYGIIIEYDEKHHERPAHKKSDKERDKILSALGYRVIRIKKDESVGKSLNKILLEIFNN
;
A
#
# COMPACT_ATOMS: atom_id res chain seq x y z
N MET A 1 0.85 -17.87 33.08
CA MET A 1 1.88 -17.64 32.04
C MET A 1 1.29 -16.67 31.03
N TYR A 2 1.63 -15.38 31.10
CA TYR A 2 1.18 -14.36 30.15
C TYR A 2 2.13 -14.38 28.95
N ASP A 3 1.86 -15.23 27.96
CA ASP A 3 2.69 -15.28 26.76
C ASP A 3 2.28 -14.16 25.78
N LYS A 4 3.05 -13.06 25.87
CA LYS A 4 3.40 -12.08 24.83
C LYS A 4 2.32 -11.70 23.80
N ASN A 5 1.44 -10.78 24.20
CA ASN A 5 0.63 -9.98 23.27
C ASN A 5 1.43 -8.76 22.69
N VAL A 6 2.76 -8.76 22.83
CA VAL A 6 3.63 -7.68 22.38
C VAL A 6 4.34 -8.11 21.10
N VAL A 7 4.26 -7.27 20.07
CA VAL A 7 4.87 -7.49 18.77
C VAL A 7 5.85 -6.39 18.42
N ASN A 8 6.92 -6.74 17.72
CA ASN A 8 7.90 -5.76 17.28
C ASN A 8 7.60 -5.29 15.85
N ILE A 9 7.20 -4.03 15.71
CA ILE A 9 6.86 -3.39 14.44
C ILE A 9 7.80 -2.21 14.24
N MET A 10 8.58 -2.22 13.16
CA MET A 10 9.54 -1.13 12.87
C MET A 10 10.48 -0.83 14.05
N GLY A 11 10.92 -1.87 14.77
CA GLY A 11 11.80 -1.75 15.95
C GLY A 11 11.11 -1.23 17.22
N LYS A 12 9.79 -1.05 17.21
CA LYS A 12 9.00 -0.64 18.37
C LYS A 12 8.24 -1.83 18.93
N ALA A 13 8.36 -2.05 20.23
CA ALA A 13 7.51 -2.98 20.97
C ALA A 13 6.10 -2.39 21.08
N VAL A 14 5.13 -3.06 20.47
CA VAL A 14 3.74 -2.63 20.39
C VAL A 14 2.89 -3.71 21.00
N GLU A 15 2.14 -3.36 22.05
CA GLU A 15 1.18 -4.27 22.64
C GLU A 15 -0.10 -4.31 21.80
N ARG A 16 -0.58 -5.51 21.49
CA ARG A 16 -1.84 -5.72 20.80
C ARG A 16 -3.01 -5.49 21.76
N ILE A 17 -3.94 -4.68 21.28
CA ILE A 17 -5.24 -4.47 21.90
C ILE A 17 -6.23 -5.35 21.17
N GLU A 18 -7.01 -6.11 21.95
CA GLU A 18 -8.11 -6.91 21.43
C GLU A 18 -9.43 -6.33 21.95
N TYR A 19 -10.41 -6.17 21.07
CA TYR A 19 -11.75 -5.73 21.44
C TYR A 19 -12.78 -6.52 20.65
N LYS A 20 -13.75 -7.11 21.36
CA LYS A 20 -14.79 -7.97 20.77
C LYS A 20 -14.23 -9.04 19.81
N GLY A 21 -13.11 -9.67 20.19
CA GLY A 21 -12.45 -10.71 19.38
C GLY A 21 -11.62 -10.20 18.19
N HIS A 22 -11.44 -8.89 18.04
CA HIS A 22 -10.69 -8.30 16.93
C HIS A 22 -9.45 -7.56 17.45
N PRO A 23 -8.26 -7.74 16.82
CA PRO A 23 -7.14 -6.83 17.03
C PRO A 23 -7.52 -5.42 16.56
N VAL A 24 -7.27 -4.41 17.39
CA VAL A 24 -7.65 -3.03 17.09
C VAL A 24 -6.53 -2.03 17.34
N LEU A 25 -6.54 -0.91 16.61
CA LEU A 25 -5.60 0.20 16.79
C LEU A 25 -6.32 1.46 17.27
N THR A 26 -5.68 2.22 18.14
CA THR A 26 -6.09 3.61 18.42
C THR A 26 -5.50 4.57 17.40
N PHE A 27 -6.07 5.77 17.25
CA PHE A 27 -5.47 6.81 16.40
C PHE A 27 -4.03 7.13 16.77
N ARG A 28 -3.72 7.18 18.07
CA ARG A 28 -2.37 7.45 18.54
C ARG A 28 -1.39 6.35 18.09
N MET A 29 -1.78 5.08 18.21
CA MET A 29 -0.94 3.98 17.71
C MET A 29 -0.70 4.10 16.22
N VAL A 30 -1.73 4.47 15.43
CA VAL A 30 -1.57 4.71 13.99
C VAL A 30 -0.57 5.85 13.73
N ASP A 31 -0.66 6.98 14.44
CA ASP A 31 0.28 8.09 14.28
C ASP A 31 1.71 7.69 14.65
N GLU A 32 1.90 7.00 15.79
CA GLU A 32 3.21 6.52 16.25
C GLU A 32 3.82 5.48 15.31
N LEU A 33 2.99 4.56 14.82
CA LEU A 33 3.39 3.50 13.89
C LEU A 33 3.70 4.07 12.52
N HIS A 34 3.11 5.18 12.09
CA HIS A 34 3.39 5.85 10.81
C HIS A 34 4.37 7.02 10.93
N GLU A 35 4.92 7.27 12.13
CA GLU A 35 5.82 8.40 12.41
C GLU A 35 5.23 9.76 12.02
N ARG A 36 3.95 9.95 12.32
CA ARG A 36 3.20 11.18 12.02
C ARG A 36 2.93 12.00 13.27
N PRO A 37 2.72 13.33 13.12
CA PRO A 37 2.27 14.16 14.22
C PRO A 37 0.98 13.61 14.84
N GLU A 38 0.87 13.71 16.16
CA GLU A 38 -0.31 13.26 16.90
C GLU A 38 -1.60 13.93 16.41
N GLY A 39 -2.65 13.13 16.27
CA GLY A 39 -3.96 13.57 15.79
C GLY A 39 -4.10 13.55 14.26
N THR A 40 -3.06 13.13 13.52
CA THR A 40 -3.14 12.98 12.06
C THR A 40 -4.15 11.90 11.70
N ALA A 41 -4.05 10.74 12.35
CA ALA A 41 -4.96 9.60 12.27
C ALA A 41 -6.43 10.02 12.53
N ARG A 42 -6.63 10.81 13.59
CA ARG A 42 -7.95 11.32 13.98
C ARG A 42 -8.52 12.24 12.90
N LYS A 43 -7.75 13.21 12.40
CA LYS A 43 -8.22 14.18 11.41
C LYS A 43 -8.70 13.50 10.13
N SER A 44 -7.97 12.52 9.58
CA SER A 44 -8.45 11.86 8.37
C SER A 44 -9.59 10.89 8.61
N PHE A 45 -9.67 10.25 9.77
CA PHE A 45 -10.87 9.48 10.13
C PHE A 45 -12.11 10.36 10.04
N HIS A 46 -12.09 11.55 10.65
CA HIS A 46 -13.27 12.42 10.63
C HIS A 46 -13.59 12.93 9.22
N ARG A 47 -12.58 13.25 8.39
CA ARG A 47 -12.79 13.64 6.98
C ARG A 47 -13.45 12.53 6.15
N ASN A 48 -13.24 11.28 6.49
CA ASN A 48 -13.68 10.12 5.69
C ASN A 48 -14.65 9.22 6.44
N LYS A 49 -15.21 9.68 7.56
CA LYS A 49 -16.09 8.89 8.42
C LYS A 49 -17.30 8.32 7.65
N ALA A 50 -17.78 9.06 6.64
CA ALA A 50 -18.88 8.63 5.78
C ALA A 50 -18.58 7.37 4.94
N GLN A 51 -17.31 6.98 4.79
CA GLN A 51 -16.89 5.78 4.05
C GLN A 51 -16.59 4.59 4.97
N LEU A 52 -16.73 4.76 6.28
CA LEU A 52 -16.41 3.76 7.29
C LEU A 52 -17.69 3.25 7.95
N VAL A 53 -17.76 1.94 8.16
CA VAL A 53 -18.90 1.29 8.80
C VAL A 53 -18.59 1.02 10.28
N GLU A 54 -19.45 1.52 11.17
CA GLU A 54 -19.32 1.26 12.61
C GLU A 54 -19.60 -0.22 12.93
N ASN A 55 -18.80 -0.79 13.83
CA ASN A 55 -18.71 -2.21 14.18
C ASN A 55 -18.09 -3.13 13.12
N GLU A 56 -17.71 -2.61 11.95
CA GLU A 56 -16.92 -3.34 10.95
C GLU A 56 -15.51 -2.74 10.81
N ASP A 57 -15.44 -1.45 10.49
CA ASP A 57 -14.17 -0.72 10.30
C ASP A 57 -13.66 -0.08 11.59
N TYR A 58 -14.58 0.27 12.48
CA TYR A 58 -14.23 0.90 13.74
C TYR A 58 -15.28 0.65 14.82
N PHE A 59 -14.88 0.78 16.07
CA PHE A 59 -15.77 0.82 17.23
C PHE A 59 -15.64 2.18 17.92
N ASP A 60 -16.78 2.81 18.22
CA ASP A 60 -16.84 3.95 19.14
C ASP A 60 -17.07 3.41 20.57
N VAL A 61 -15.99 3.32 21.34
CA VAL A 61 -15.97 2.60 22.62
C VAL A 61 -16.12 3.57 23.77
N SER A 62 -17.09 3.33 24.65
CA SER A 62 -17.36 4.21 25.78
C SER A 62 -16.20 4.22 26.79
N TYR A 63 -16.10 5.30 27.59
CA TYR A 63 -15.09 5.39 28.65
C TYR A 63 -15.07 4.17 29.56
N LYS A 64 -16.25 3.71 29.99
CA LYS A 64 -16.38 2.56 30.88
C LYS A 64 -15.68 1.34 30.29
N GLU A 65 -16.01 1.00 29.04
CA GLU A 65 -15.48 -0.17 28.35
C GLU A 65 -13.98 -0.05 28.04
N TRP A 66 -13.55 1.06 27.42
CA TRP A 66 -12.13 1.16 27.02
C TRP A 66 -11.22 1.30 28.23
N SER A 67 -11.69 1.92 29.30
CA SER A 67 -10.90 2.08 30.52
C SER A 67 -10.57 0.73 31.16
N GLU A 68 -11.45 -0.27 31.11
CA GLU A 68 -11.15 -1.63 31.62
C GLU A 68 -10.06 -2.31 30.77
N ILE A 69 -10.06 -2.05 29.47
CA ILE A 69 -9.12 -2.64 28.51
C ILE A 69 -7.74 -1.97 28.61
N LEU A 70 -7.69 -0.65 28.77
CA LEU A 70 -6.46 0.16 28.70
C LEU A 70 -5.90 0.56 30.08
N ASN A 71 -6.72 0.67 31.14
CA ASN A 71 -6.22 0.98 32.50
C ASN A 71 -5.36 -0.12 33.09
N THR A 72 -5.48 -1.36 32.62
CA THR A 72 -4.62 -2.46 33.05
C THR A 72 -3.18 -2.34 32.52
N ARG A 73 -2.90 -1.42 31.58
CA ARG A 73 -1.67 -1.45 30.75
C ARG A 73 -0.95 -0.10 30.57
N LEU A 74 -1.54 1.02 30.99
CA LEU A 74 -0.97 2.36 30.74
C LEU A 74 -0.69 3.08 32.07
N GLU A 75 0.51 2.87 32.63
CA GLU A 75 0.97 3.59 33.81
C GLU A 75 1.02 5.11 33.55
N ASN A 76 0.16 5.83 34.29
CA ASN A 76 0.27 7.22 34.76
C ASN A 76 0.59 8.38 33.79
N ARG A 77 0.82 8.16 32.48
CA ARG A 77 0.94 9.26 31.50
C ARG A 77 -0.37 9.62 30.77
N GLN A 78 -1.43 8.85 30.99
CA GLN A 78 -2.72 9.02 30.31
C GLN A 78 -3.84 9.58 31.21
N ARG A 79 -3.53 9.98 32.44
CA ARG A 79 -4.52 10.56 33.38
C ARG A 79 -4.74 12.05 33.09
N GLY A 80 -5.23 12.33 31.88
CA GLY A 80 -5.75 13.63 31.47
C GLY A 80 -7.27 13.56 31.30
N GLY A 81 -7.98 13.45 32.42
CA GLY A 81 -9.36 13.92 32.67
C GLY A 81 -10.41 13.96 31.54
N CYS A 82 -10.47 12.98 30.62
CA CYS A 82 -11.56 12.97 29.65
C CYS A 82 -12.29 11.63 29.60
N HIS A 83 -13.46 11.62 30.22
CA HIS A 83 -14.52 10.60 30.10
C HIS A 83 -15.15 10.64 28.70
N ARG A 84 -14.33 10.59 27.64
CA ARG A 84 -14.79 10.54 26.26
C ARG A 84 -14.61 9.14 25.71
N SER A 85 -15.41 8.82 24.70
CA SER A 85 -15.23 7.60 23.94
C SER A 85 -13.91 7.63 23.16
N ILE A 86 -13.39 6.44 22.87
CA ILE A 86 -12.22 6.24 22.02
C ILE A 86 -12.63 5.47 20.77
N ILE A 87 -11.96 5.76 19.65
CA ILE A 87 -12.12 4.97 18.44
C ILE A 87 -11.08 3.86 18.43
N PHE A 88 -11.57 2.62 18.29
CA PHE A 88 -10.77 1.44 17.96
C PHE A 88 -10.98 1.10 16.49
N LEU A 89 -9.90 1.10 15.72
CA LEU A 89 -9.91 0.74 14.30
C LEU A 89 -9.64 -0.74 14.15
N THR A 90 -10.47 -1.44 13.39
CA THR A 90 -10.17 -2.80 12.94
C THR A 90 -9.14 -2.77 11.81
N GLN A 91 -8.74 -3.93 11.31
CA GLN A 91 -7.84 -4.02 10.16
C GLN A 91 -8.42 -3.28 8.94
N THR A 92 -9.70 -3.45 8.63
CA THR A 92 -10.32 -2.84 7.45
C THR A 92 -10.39 -1.32 7.58
N GLY A 93 -10.77 -0.79 8.75
CA GLY A 93 -10.75 0.64 9.01
C GLY A 93 -9.35 1.24 8.97
N TYR A 94 -8.35 0.52 9.48
CA TYR A 94 -6.94 0.90 9.35
C TYR A 94 -6.50 0.95 7.87
N LEU A 95 -6.87 -0.04 7.05
CA LEU A 95 -6.51 -0.07 5.62
C LEU A 95 -7.19 1.02 4.81
N LEU A 96 -8.47 1.29 5.07
CA LEU A 96 -9.20 2.40 4.44
C LEU A 96 -8.55 3.74 4.79
N LEU A 97 -8.15 3.92 6.05
CA LEU A 97 -7.40 5.08 6.48
C LEU A 97 -6.05 5.20 5.75
N THR A 98 -5.25 4.13 5.69
CA THR A 98 -3.90 4.18 5.09
C THR A 98 -3.91 4.40 3.59
N LYS A 99 -4.91 3.86 2.87
CA LYS A 99 -5.14 4.15 1.45
C LYS A 99 -5.28 5.65 1.17
N ILE A 100 -5.91 6.38 2.08
CA ILE A 100 -6.12 7.83 1.99
C ILE A 100 -4.87 8.60 2.41
N TYR A 101 -4.09 8.02 3.31
CA TYR A 101 -2.89 8.62 3.87
C TYR A 101 -1.65 8.57 2.96
N ARG A 102 -1.69 7.89 1.81
CA ARG A 102 -0.52 7.64 0.95
C ARG A 102 0.67 7.06 1.74
N SER A 103 0.38 6.24 2.76
CA SER A 103 1.43 5.59 3.54
C SER A 103 2.17 4.56 2.69
N SER A 104 3.42 4.26 3.05
CA SER A 104 4.22 3.27 2.31
C SER A 104 3.62 1.86 2.46
N SER A 105 3.63 1.11 1.37
CA SER A 105 3.07 -0.24 1.32
C SER A 105 3.79 -1.19 2.29
N GLU A 106 5.10 -1.01 2.50
CA GLU A 106 5.92 -1.86 3.38
C GLU A 106 5.46 -1.75 4.84
N ARG A 107 5.16 -0.53 5.29
CA ARG A 107 4.70 -0.28 6.66
C ARG A 107 3.29 -0.83 6.88
N ILE A 108 2.41 -0.67 5.89
CA ILE A 108 1.07 -1.26 5.91
C ILE A 108 1.17 -2.78 6.01
N LEU A 109 2.00 -3.40 5.16
CA LEU A 109 2.24 -4.83 5.16
C LEU A 109 2.75 -5.33 6.51
N GLU A 110 3.80 -4.70 7.06
CA GLU A 110 4.36 -5.13 8.33
C GLU A 110 3.33 -5.06 9.47
N ILE A 111 2.53 -3.99 9.52
CA ILE A 111 1.45 -3.85 10.52
C ILE A 111 0.38 -4.92 10.31
N CYS A 112 -0.06 -5.20 9.08
CA CYS A 112 -1.04 -6.25 8.81
C CYS A 112 -0.53 -7.63 9.21
N ASN A 113 0.69 -7.98 8.81
CA ASN A 113 1.30 -9.25 9.13
C ASN A 113 1.53 -9.40 10.64
N LYS A 114 2.16 -8.41 11.27
CA LYS A 114 2.65 -8.52 12.65
C LYS A 114 1.67 -8.03 13.70
N TYR A 115 0.76 -7.12 13.41
CA TYR A 115 -0.24 -6.66 14.40
C TYR A 115 -1.56 -7.40 14.22
N PHE A 116 -2.05 -7.48 12.98
CA PHE A 116 -3.35 -8.08 12.67
C PHE A 116 -3.29 -9.58 12.36
N ASN A 117 -2.08 -10.18 12.27
CA ASN A 117 -1.89 -11.59 11.87
C ASN A 117 -2.50 -11.91 10.50
N ASP A 118 -2.47 -10.96 9.56
CA ASP A 118 -3.02 -11.15 8.23
C ASP A 118 -1.96 -10.95 7.14
N GLU A 119 -1.57 -12.06 6.50
CA GLU A 119 -0.65 -12.11 5.37
C GLU A 119 -1.36 -12.02 4.01
N SER A 120 -2.70 -11.91 3.97
CA SER A 120 -3.47 -11.82 2.73
C SER A 120 -3.02 -10.65 1.85
N LEU A 121 -2.61 -9.53 2.45
CA LEU A 121 -2.06 -8.40 1.71
C LEU A 121 -0.67 -8.68 1.12
N ASN A 122 0.16 -9.50 1.76
CA ASN A 122 1.41 -9.96 1.14
C ASN A 122 1.08 -10.77 -0.11
N PHE A 123 0.09 -11.67 -0.02
CA PHE A 123 -0.34 -12.47 -1.15
C PHE A 123 -0.88 -11.57 -2.27
N ILE A 124 -1.79 -10.64 -1.96
CA ILE A 124 -2.35 -9.70 -2.95
C ILE A 124 -1.28 -8.84 -3.61
N LEU A 125 -0.31 -8.31 -2.85
CA LEU A 125 0.76 -7.49 -3.43
C LEU A 125 1.81 -8.32 -4.20
N ARG A 126 2.11 -9.54 -3.74
CA ARG A 126 3.01 -10.48 -4.45
C ARG A 126 2.42 -11.02 -5.74
N ASN A 127 1.09 -11.13 -5.79
CA ASN A 127 0.30 -11.59 -6.93
C ASN A 127 -0.42 -10.44 -7.65
N ALA A 128 -0.06 -9.19 -7.35
CA ALA A 128 -0.49 -8.08 -8.19
C ALA A 128 0.07 -8.37 -9.60
N PRO A 129 -0.72 -8.19 -10.67
CA PRO A 129 -0.32 -8.54 -12.04
C PRO A 129 1.02 -7.92 -12.46
N GLU A 130 1.27 -6.69 -12.01
CA GLU A 130 2.53 -5.95 -12.17
C GLU A 130 3.70 -6.64 -11.45
N THR A 131 3.45 -7.27 -10.30
CA THR A 131 4.46 -7.97 -9.50
C THR A 131 4.80 -9.35 -10.08
N GLU A 132 3.81 -10.10 -10.56
CA GLU A 132 4.07 -11.43 -11.16
C GLU A 132 4.75 -11.30 -12.53
N PHE A 133 4.19 -10.46 -13.42
CA PHE A 133 4.83 -10.18 -14.70
C PHE A 133 6.21 -9.54 -14.50
N GLY A 134 6.33 -8.61 -13.56
CA GLY A 134 7.60 -7.96 -13.22
C GLY A 134 8.67 -8.95 -12.76
N LYS A 135 8.34 -9.94 -11.92
CA LYS A 135 9.28 -11.00 -11.51
C LYS A 135 9.74 -11.82 -12.71
N ILE A 136 8.80 -12.30 -13.51
CA ILE A 136 9.12 -13.11 -14.70
C ILE A 136 9.99 -12.30 -15.66
N LEU A 137 9.69 -11.01 -15.85
CA LEU A 137 10.47 -10.11 -16.68
C LEU A 137 11.91 -9.93 -16.15
N ILE A 138 12.08 -9.72 -14.84
CA ILE A 138 13.39 -9.63 -14.18
C ILE A 138 14.20 -10.91 -14.39
N GLU A 139 13.61 -12.07 -14.10
CA GLU A 139 14.27 -13.38 -14.26
C GLU A 139 14.59 -13.67 -15.74
N SER A 140 13.68 -13.36 -16.65
CA SER A 140 13.86 -13.61 -18.09
C SER A 140 14.93 -12.73 -18.74
N LEU A 141 15.20 -11.55 -18.16
CA LEU A 141 16.20 -10.61 -18.64
C LEU A 141 17.46 -10.59 -17.77
N GLU A 142 17.58 -11.51 -16.81
CA GLU A 142 18.78 -11.62 -15.98
C GLU A 142 20.02 -11.82 -16.85
N GLY A 143 21.04 -10.97 -16.65
CA GLY A 143 22.26 -10.96 -17.44
C GLY A 143 22.13 -10.31 -18.83
N LEU A 144 20.91 -9.96 -19.26
CA LEU A 144 20.65 -9.22 -20.51
C LEU A 144 20.33 -7.75 -20.27
N ALA A 145 19.50 -7.43 -19.26
CA ALA A 145 19.08 -6.06 -18.99
C ALA A 145 18.76 -5.84 -17.51
N THR A 146 19.08 -4.65 -16.99
CA THR A 146 18.58 -4.23 -15.68
C THR A 146 17.13 -3.74 -15.78
N VAL A 147 16.19 -4.44 -15.13
CA VAL A 147 14.79 -4.02 -15.04
C VAL A 147 14.57 -3.13 -13.82
N ARG A 148 14.20 -1.86 -14.04
CA ARG A 148 13.75 -0.94 -12.98
C ARG A 148 12.23 -0.92 -12.94
N THR A 149 11.65 -0.87 -11.74
CA THR A 149 10.19 -0.86 -11.55
C THR A 149 9.69 0.50 -11.04
N GLN A 150 8.45 0.86 -11.39
CA GLN A 150 7.71 2.02 -10.87
C GLN A 150 8.52 3.33 -10.81
N ILE A 151 9.17 3.70 -11.91
CA ILE A 151 10.06 4.86 -11.99
C ILE A 151 9.34 6.09 -12.55
N ASN A 152 9.67 7.28 -12.03
CA ASN A 152 9.23 8.54 -12.61
C ASN A 152 10.22 9.00 -13.69
N ILE A 153 9.71 9.28 -14.88
CA ILE A 153 10.44 9.83 -16.03
C ILE A 153 9.79 11.15 -16.39
N ASP A 154 10.50 12.25 -16.13
CA ASP A 154 9.95 13.60 -16.15
C ASP A 154 8.67 13.69 -15.28
N LYS A 155 7.51 13.99 -15.86
CA LYS A 155 6.22 14.07 -15.17
C LYS A 155 5.39 12.78 -15.22
N TYR A 156 5.92 11.70 -15.79
CA TYR A 156 5.19 10.44 -16.04
C TYR A 156 5.72 9.30 -15.18
N ARG A 157 4.83 8.39 -14.75
CA ARG A 157 5.20 7.17 -14.03
C ARG A 157 5.17 5.99 -15.01
N ALA A 158 6.25 5.22 -15.04
CA ALA A 158 6.40 4.02 -15.86
C ALA A 158 6.43 2.78 -14.97
N ASP A 159 5.81 1.68 -15.43
CA ASP A 159 5.74 0.44 -14.66
C ASP A 159 7.08 -0.29 -14.66
N PHE A 160 7.74 -0.38 -15.82
CA PHE A 160 9.10 -0.87 -15.95
C PHE A 160 9.95 -0.03 -16.91
N LEU A 161 11.25 0.00 -16.66
CA LEU A 161 12.25 0.64 -17.51
C LEU A 161 13.48 -0.25 -17.69
N LEU A 162 13.84 -0.48 -18.96
CA LEU A 162 15.11 -1.04 -19.39
C LEU A 162 15.97 0.11 -19.92
N ALA A 163 16.68 0.78 -19.02
CA ALA A 163 17.38 2.03 -19.34
C ALA A 163 18.46 1.85 -20.41
N GLU A 164 19.13 0.69 -20.39
CA GLU A 164 20.20 0.31 -21.34
C GLU A 164 19.73 0.26 -22.79
N TYR A 165 18.44 -0.04 -23.00
CA TYR A 165 17.83 -0.19 -24.32
C TYR A 165 16.88 0.96 -24.69
N GLY A 166 16.74 1.94 -23.79
CA GLY A 166 15.76 3.02 -23.94
C GLY A 166 14.32 2.49 -24.04
N ILE A 167 13.97 1.42 -23.32
CA ILE A 167 12.63 0.81 -23.40
C ILE A 167 11.86 1.06 -22.11
N ILE A 168 10.65 1.59 -22.23
CA ILE A 168 9.65 1.69 -21.17
C ILE A 168 8.60 0.60 -21.44
N ILE A 169 8.21 -0.13 -20.41
CA ILE A 169 7.14 -1.11 -20.49
C ILE A 169 6.01 -0.65 -19.57
N GLU A 170 4.83 -0.47 -20.15
CA GLU A 170 3.60 -0.15 -19.43
C GLU A 170 2.73 -1.40 -19.36
N TYR A 171 2.36 -1.81 -18.15
CA TYR A 171 1.47 -2.93 -17.91
C TYR A 171 0.05 -2.40 -17.77
N ASP A 172 -0.69 -2.45 -18.87
CA ASP A 172 -1.98 -1.80 -18.99
C ASP A 172 -3.08 -2.60 -18.27
N GLU A 173 -3.56 -2.08 -17.14
CA GLU A 173 -4.66 -2.69 -16.37
C GLU A 173 -6.04 -2.45 -16.98
N LYS A 174 -6.20 -1.51 -17.92
CA LYS A 174 -7.44 -1.23 -18.67
C LYS A 174 -7.19 0.01 -19.52
N HIS A 175 -7.22 -0.15 -20.85
CA HIS A 175 -7.53 0.95 -21.75
C HIS A 175 -8.88 1.56 -21.32
N HIS A 176 -8.87 2.63 -20.52
CA HIS A 176 -10.06 3.43 -20.32
C HIS A 176 -10.33 4.15 -21.65
N GLU A 177 -11.22 3.59 -22.45
CA GLU A 177 -11.76 4.14 -23.69
C GLU A 177 -12.61 5.41 -23.43
N ARG A 178 -12.07 6.40 -22.71
CA ARG A 178 -12.64 7.74 -22.64
C ARG A 178 -11.87 8.65 -23.60
N PRO A 179 -12.53 9.35 -24.53
CA PRO A 179 -11.89 10.21 -25.55
C PRO A 179 -10.92 11.26 -24.96
N ALA A 180 -11.16 11.72 -23.74
CA ALA A 180 -10.34 12.71 -23.05
C ALA A 180 -8.91 12.22 -22.72
N HIS A 181 -8.69 10.92 -22.52
CA HIS A 181 -7.36 10.36 -22.20
C HIS A 181 -6.51 10.11 -23.45
N LYS A 182 -7.12 9.89 -24.63
CA LYS A 182 -6.41 9.62 -25.89
C LYS A 182 -5.51 10.77 -26.35
N LYS A 183 -5.87 12.02 -26.04
CA LYS A 183 -5.06 13.21 -26.38
C LYS A 183 -3.86 13.36 -25.44
N SER A 184 -4.01 12.97 -24.16
CA SER A 184 -2.95 12.99 -23.15
C SER A 184 -1.92 11.89 -23.38
N ASP A 185 -2.35 10.69 -23.79
CA ASP A 185 -1.45 9.56 -24.08
C ASP A 185 -0.58 9.81 -25.32
N LYS A 186 -1.14 10.42 -26.38
CA LYS A 186 -0.34 10.78 -27.57
C LYS A 186 0.74 11.80 -27.26
N GLU A 187 0.45 12.75 -26.37
CA GLU A 187 1.43 13.74 -25.94
C GLU A 187 2.49 13.12 -25.02
N ARG A 188 2.08 12.20 -24.14
CA ARG A 188 2.99 11.39 -23.32
C ARG A 188 3.97 10.60 -24.18
N ASP A 189 3.47 9.86 -25.16
CA ASP A 189 4.31 9.01 -26.02
C ASP A 189 5.30 9.87 -26.83
N LYS A 190 4.89 11.06 -27.29
CA LYS A 190 5.79 12.02 -27.95
C LYS A 190 6.89 12.52 -27.04
N ILE A 191 6.57 12.87 -25.79
CA ILE A 191 7.56 13.35 -24.83
C ILE A 191 8.55 12.24 -24.49
N LEU A 192 8.06 11.04 -24.18
CA LEU A 192 8.92 9.89 -23.87
C LEU A 192 9.80 9.53 -25.09
N SER A 193 9.24 9.56 -26.30
CA SER A 193 10.00 9.35 -27.53
C SER A 193 11.04 10.43 -27.78
N ALA A 194 10.73 11.71 -27.52
CA ALA A 194 11.71 12.80 -27.61
C ALA A 194 12.85 12.68 -26.58
N LEU A 195 12.58 12.04 -25.44
CA LEU A 195 13.60 11.68 -24.45
C LEU A 195 14.40 10.42 -24.84
N GLY A 196 14.13 9.83 -26.00
CA GLY A 196 14.83 8.64 -26.51
C GLY A 196 14.23 7.31 -26.06
N TYR A 197 13.05 7.32 -25.43
CA TYR A 197 12.39 6.10 -24.97
C TYR A 197 11.39 5.55 -25.98
N ARG A 198 11.36 4.23 -26.13
CA ARG A 198 10.33 3.48 -26.83
C ARG A 198 9.38 2.87 -25.80
N VAL A 199 8.08 3.03 -26.02
CA VAL A 199 7.04 2.55 -25.09
C VAL A 199 6.43 1.26 -25.63
N ILE A 200 6.54 0.18 -24.86
CA ILE A 200 5.89 -1.12 -25.11
C ILE A 200 4.71 -1.24 -24.15
N ARG A 201 3.52 -1.53 -24.66
CA ARG A 201 2.32 -1.76 -23.84
C ARG A 201 2.00 -3.24 -23.78
N ILE A 202 1.91 -3.78 -22.56
CA ILE A 202 1.52 -5.15 -22.27
C ILE A 202 0.10 -5.15 -21.73
N LYS A 203 -0.78 -5.96 -22.32
CA LYS A 203 -2.16 -6.07 -21.84
C LYS A 203 -2.24 -7.10 -20.72
N LYS A 204 -3.06 -6.83 -19.71
CA LYS A 204 -3.30 -7.76 -18.59
C LYS A 204 -3.78 -9.16 -19.01
N ASP A 205 -4.50 -9.27 -20.11
CA ASP A 205 -5.02 -10.53 -20.67
C ASP A 205 -4.08 -11.19 -21.70
N GLU A 206 -2.94 -10.57 -22.03
CA GLU A 206 -1.96 -11.15 -22.93
C GLU A 206 -1.13 -12.23 -22.23
N SER A 207 -0.86 -13.34 -22.92
CA SER A 207 -0.02 -14.39 -22.34
C SER A 207 1.40 -13.89 -22.09
N VAL A 208 2.01 -14.34 -20.99
CA VAL A 208 3.36 -13.93 -20.58
C VAL A 208 4.40 -14.16 -21.68
N GLY A 209 4.38 -15.33 -22.32
CA GLY A 209 5.33 -15.64 -23.41
C GLY A 209 5.20 -14.70 -24.61
N LYS A 210 3.98 -14.28 -24.99
CA LYS A 210 3.79 -13.29 -26.06
C LYS A 210 4.32 -11.92 -25.66
N SER A 211 4.07 -11.53 -24.41
CA SER A 211 4.53 -10.27 -23.83
C SER A 211 6.06 -10.19 -23.79
N LEU A 212 6.72 -11.26 -23.32
CA LEU A 212 8.18 -11.37 -23.33
C LEU A 212 8.77 -11.31 -24.74
N ASN A 213 8.18 -12.05 -25.69
CA ASN A 213 8.66 -12.04 -27.07
C ASN A 213 8.61 -10.65 -27.70
N LYS A 214 7.59 -9.84 -27.42
CA LYS A 214 7.54 -8.43 -27.87
C LYS A 214 8.72 -7.63 -27.32
N ILE A 215 9.00 -7.78 -26.02
CA ILE A 215 10.09 -7.07 -25.36
C ILE A 215 11.44 -7.51 -25.94
N LEU A 216 11.66 -8.81 -26.09
CA LEU A 216 12.89 -9.36 -26.66
C LEU A 216 13.10 -8.93 -28.12
N LEU A 217 12.06 -8.95 -28.95
CA LEU A 217 12.15 -8.44 -30.32
C LEU A 217 12.57 -6.98 -30.36
N GLU A 218 12.07 -6.17 -29.43
CA GLU A 218 12.39 -4.73 -29.35
C GLU A 218 13.81 -4.46 -28.82
N ILE A 219 14.36 -5.40 -28.04
CA ILE A 219 15.76 -5.41 -27.60
C ILE A 219 16.69 -5.80 -28.75
N PHE A 220 16.39 -6.87 -29.50
CA PHE A 220 17.30 -7.47 -30.48
C PHE A 220 17.16 -6.98 -31.93
N ASN A 221 16.07 -6.32 -32.30
CA ASN A 221 15.91 -5.77 -33.65
C ASN A 221 16.54 -4.37 -33.85
N ASN A 222 17.45 -3.96 -32.95
CA ASN A 222 18.27 -2.77 -33.06
C ASN A 222 19.76 -3.12 -33.08
#